data_AF-A0A662F958-F1
#
_entry.id   AF-A0A662F958-F1
#
_cell.length_a   1.000
_cell.length_b   1.000
_cell.length_c   1.000
_cell.angle_alpha   90.00
_cell.angle_beta   90.00
_cell.angle_gamma   90.00
#
_symmetry.space_group_name_H-M   'P 1'
#
loop_
_entity.id
_entity.type
_entity.pdbx_description
1 polymer ?
#
loop_
_entity_poly.entity_id
_entity_poly.type
_entity_poly.pdbx_seq_one_letter_code
_entity_poly.pdbx_strand_id
1 'polypeptide(L)'
;MRRSTVKKLLGKGWSKEEISETAEALRKMRFSDKSRTLVYGQAVLFWMGFFVILIGNLLIGIVLVPFLFVMNRLIFDLIILILGFCFGMLTCVVFRDLEHLEKKHRMFLLFVVPVIALVNLLFVYLVAKRLNELFAIGALRENPFIMISLYVASFLAPYVYWLVFRKGR
;
A
#
# COMPACT_ATOMS: atom_id res chain seq x y z
N MET A 1 -19.45 13.12 -28.40
CA MET A 1 -20.01 14.44 -28.03
C MET A 1 -21.49 14.25 -27.66
N ARG A 2 -22.06 14.99 -26.69
CA ARG A 2 -23.50 14.84 -26.32
C ARG A 2 -24.39 15.40 -27.44
N ARG A 3 -25.56 14.77 -27.69
CA ARG A 3 -26.53 15.19 -28.73
C ARG A 3 -27.02 16.65 -28.55
N SER A 4 -27.07 17.15 -27.31
CA SER A 4 -27.44 18.53 -27.01
C SER A 4 -26.42 19.56 -27.49
N THR A 5 -25.13 19.20 -27.51
CA THR A 5 -24.05 20.08 -27.99
C THR A 5 -24.10 20.22 -29.51
N VAL A 6 -24.37 19.12 -30.22
CA VAL A 6 -24.50 19.10 -31.69
C VAL A 6 -25.64 20.01 -32.15
N LYS A 7 -26.81 19.96 -31.50
CA LYS A 7 -27.93 20.86 -31.81
C LYS A 7 -27.60 22.34 -31.59
N LYS A 8 -26.85 22.68 -30.54
CA LYS A 8 -26.42 24.06 -30.27
C LYS A 8 -25.42 24.58 -31.29
N LEU A 9 -24.53 23.72 -31.80
CA LEU A 9 -23.53 24.10 -32.81
C LEU A 9 -24.18 24.30 -34.19
N LEU A 10 -25.12 23.42 -34.57
CA LEU A 10 -25.93 23.61 -35.77
C LEU A 10 -26.73 24.93 -35.72
N GLY A 11 -27.32 25.25 -34.56
CA GLY A 11 -28.04 26.52 -34.36
C GLY A 11 -27.15 27.77 -34.40
N LYS A 12 -25.83 27.61 -34.36
CA LYS A 12 -24.83 28.69 -34.50
C LYS A 12 -24.26 28.80 -35.91
N GLY A 13 -24.79 28.03 -36.87
CA GLY A 13 -24.37 28.08 -38.27
C GLY A 13 -23.20 27.15 -38.63
N TRP A 14 -22.79 26.25 -37.73
CA TRP A 14 -21.73 25.28 -38.03
C TRP A 14 -22.24 24.19 -38.97
N SER A 15 -21.40 23.76 -39.91
CA SER A 15 -21.74 22.66 -40.80
C SER A 15 -21.65 21.31 -40.07
N LYS A 16 -22.31 20.27 -40.61
CA LYS A 16 -22.22 18.92 -40.03
C LYS A 16 -20.81 18.36 -40.19
N GLU A 17 -20.13 18.69 -41.29
CA GLU A 17 -18.75 18.31 -41.57
C GLU A 17 -17.79 18.91 -40.52
N GLU A 18 -17.90 20.22 -40.23
CA GLU A 18 -17.07 20.90 -39.22
C GLU A 18 -17.26 20.32 -37.82
N ILE A 19 -18.51 20.00 -37.45
CA ILE A 19 -18.82 19.37 -36.15
C ILE A 19 -18.21 17.96 -36.08
N SER A 20 -18.23 17.22 -37.19
CA SER A 20 -17.65 15.88 -37.29
C SER A 20 -16.13 15.92 -37.16
N GLU A 21 -15.46 16.75 -37.95
CA GLU A 21 -14.00 16.93 -37.89
C GLU A 21 -13.55 17.40 -36.51
N THR A 22 -14.24 18.39 -35.93
CA THR A 22 -13.90 18.89 -34.59
C THR A 22 -14.11 17.81 -33.52
N ALA A 23 -15.17 17.00 -33.64
CA ALA A 23 -15.41 15.88 -32.73
C ALA A 23 -14.35 14.79 -32.89
N GLU A 24 -13.87 14.53 -34.10
CA GLU A 24 -12.79 13.60 -34.37
C GLU A 24 -11.44 14.10 -33.87
N ALA A 25 -11.12 15.38 -34.08
CA ALA A 25 -9.93 16.04 -33.57
C ALA A 25 -9.91 16.05 -32.04
N LEU A 26 -11.03 16.39 -31.38
CA LEU A 26 -11.19 16.28 -29.93
C LEU A 26 -11.05 14.84 -29.43
N ARG A 27 -11.58 13.86 -30.17
CA ARG A 27 -11.42 12.44 -29.82
C ARG A 27 -9.95 12.03 -29.92
N LYS A 28 -9.26 12.40 -31.00
CA LYS A 28 -7.85 12.10 -31.25
C LYS A 28 -6.95 12.76 -30.20
N MET A 29 -7.23 14.01 -29.83
CA MET A 29 -6.55 14.70 -28.73
C MET A 29 -6.83 14.02 -27.39
N ARG A 30 -8.08 13.68 -27.05
CA ARG A 30 -8.41 13.00 -25.79
C ARG A 30 -7.73 11.65 -25.59
N PHE A 31 -7.43 10.92 -26.67
CA PHE A 31 -6.66 9.68 -26.63
C PHE A 31 -5.14 9.91 -26.70
N SER A 32 -4.68 11.01 -27.32
CA SER A 32 -3.27 11.41 -27.39
C SER A 32 -2.76 12.09 -26.10
N ASP A 33 -3.66 12.69 -25.31
CA ASP A 33 -3.34 13.40 -24.06
C ASP A 33 -3.23 12.48 -22.85
N LYS A 34 -3.29 11.15 -23.07
CA LYS A 34 -2.76 10.18 -22.09
C LYS A 34 -1.23 10.28 -22.16
N SER A 35 -0.71 11.42 -21.74
CA SER A 35 0.70 11.76 -21.80
C SER A 35 1.48 10.64 -21.12
N ARG A 36 2.51 10.13 -21.80
CA ARG A 36 3.40 9.11 -21.24
C ARG A 36 3.89 9.50 -19.84
N THR A 37 4.06 10.79 -19.58
CA THR A 37 4.41 11.37 -18.28
C THR A 37 3.41 11.08 -17.16
N LEU A 38 2.09 11.05 -17.42
CA LEU A 38 1.11 10.66 -16.41
C LEU A 38 1.23 9.18 -16.05
N VAL A 39 1.49 8.30 -17.02
CA VAL A 39 1.69 6.87 -16.75
C VAL A 39 2.98 6.61 -15.98
N TYR A 40 4.08 7.30 -16.34
CA TYR A 40 5.34 7.21 -15.59
C TYR A 40 5.23 7.77 -14.17
N GLY A 41 4.56 8.91 -13.98
CA GLY A 41 4.35 9.50 -12.65
C GLY A 41 3.57 8.57 -11.73
N GLN A 42 2.56 7.87 -12.27
CA GLN A 42 1.78 6.89 -11.54
C GLN A 42 2.60 5.66 -11.11
N ALA A 43 3.44 5.12 -12.01
CA ALA A 43 4.35 4.04 -11.68
C ALA A 43 5.37 4.46 -10.60
N VAL A 44 5.94 5.66 -10.70
CA VAL A 44 6.89 6.18 -9.71
C VAL A 44 6.24 6.34 -8.34
N LEU A 45 5.03 6.90 -8.27
CA LEU A 45 4.28 7.04 -7.01
C LEU A 45 4.00 5.68 -6.36
N PHE A 46 3.67 4.66 -7.17
CA PHE A 46 3.48 3.30 -6.69
C PHE A 46 4.77 2.75 -6.06
N TRP A 47 5.90 2.82 -6.77
CA TRP A 47 7.18 2.34 -6.26
C TRP A 47 7.66 3.12 -5.03
N MET A 48 7.44 4.44 -5.00
CA MET A 48 7.75 5.27 -3.84
C MET A 48 6.92 4.89 -2.62
N GLY A 49 5.60 4.74 -2.77
CA GLY A 49 4.72 4.33 -1.67
C GLY A 49 5.08 2.94 -1.15
N PHE A 50 5.38 2.01 -2.05
CA PHE A 50 5.88 0.69 -1.70
C PHE A 50 7.20 0.76 -0.91
N PHE A 51 8.15 1.57 -1.36
CA PHE A 51 9.44 1.75 -0.71
C PHE A 51 9.31 2.38 0.68
N VAL A 52 8.41 3.35 0.86
CA VAL A 52 8.11 3.95 2.16
C VAL A 52 7.55 2.91 3.13
N ILE A 53 6.63 2.04 2.69
CA ILE A 53 6.11 0.96 3.53
C ILE A 53 7.22 -0.02 3.92
N LEU A 54 8.09 -0.37 2.97
CA LEU A 54 9.20 -1.30 3.21
C LEU A 54 10.20 -0.74 4.23
N ILE A 55 10.65 0.50 4.03
CA ILE A 55 11.56 1.18 4.96
C ILE A 55 10.90 1.41 6.32
N GLY A 56 9.67 1.90 6.35
CA GLY A 56 8.95 2.18 7.59
C GLY A 56 8.79 0.93 8.45
N ASN A 57 8.44 -0.21 7.84
CA ASN A 57 8.39 -1.48 8.52
C ASN A 57 9.77 -1.90 9.06
N LEU A 58 10.82 -1.82 8.24
CA LEU A 58 12.18 -2.20 8.64
C LEU A 58 12.69 -1.36 9.82
N LEU A 59 12.51 -0.03 9.76
CA LEU A 59 12.96 0.89 10.81
C LEU A 59 12.30 0.56 12.15
N ILE A 60 11.01 0.26 12.14
CA ILE A 60 10.30 -0.14 13.37
C ILE A 60 10.80 -1.46 13.89
N GLY A 61 11.08 -2.39 12.99
CA GLY A 61 11.69 -3.65 13.38
C GLY A 61 12.98 -3.42 14.16
N ILE A 62 13.87 -2.58 13.64
CA ILE A 62 15.14 -2.21 14.29
C ILE A 62 14.87 -1.52 15.63
N VAL A 63 13.94 -0.57 15.69
CA VAL A 63 13.58 0.15 16.91
C VAL A 63 13.00 -0.79 17.98
N LEU A 64 12.28 -1.85 17.60
CA LEU A 64 11.70 -2.83 18.53
C LEU A 64 12.74 -3.76 19.17
N VAL A 65 13.90 -3.95 18.54
CA VAL A 65 14.97 -4.84 19.04
C VAL A 65 15.39 -4.54 20.49
N PRO A 66 15.75 -3.31 20.88
CA PRO A 66 16.12 -3.03 22.28
C PRO A 66 14.97 -3.29 23.26
N PHE A 67 13.72 -3.05 22.85
CA PHE A 67 12.55 -3.25 23.72
C PHE A 67 12.26 -4.73 23.99
N LEU A 68 12.68 -5.66 23.11
CA LEU A 68 12.59 -7.10 23.36
C LEU A 68 13.35 -7.53 24.63
N PHE A 69 14.43 -6.84 24.97
CA PHE A 69 15.29 -7.21 26.10
C PHE A 69 14.85 -6.56 27.42
N VAL A 70 14.23 -5.38 27.34
CA VAL A 70 13.94 -4.55 28.51
C VAL A 70 12.50 -4.75 29.02
N MET A 71 11.55 -5.06 28.14
CA MET A 71 10.12 -5.04 28.48
C MET A 71 9.57 -6.43 28.86
N ASN A 72 8.53 -6.43 29.69
CA ASN A 72 7.73 -7.62 29.97
C ASN A 72 7.00 -8.10 28.71
N ARG A 73 6.90 -9.43 28.53
CA ARG A 73 6.25 -10.12 27.42
C ARG A 73 4.86 -9.57 27.09
N LEU A 74 4.01 -9.34 28.09
CA LEU A 74 2.64 -8.84 27.89
C LEU A 74 2.60 -7.41 27.34
N ILE A 75 3.44 -6.52 27.88
CA ILE A 75 3.49 -5.13 27.43
C ILE A 75 4.04 -5.06 26.01
N PHE A 76 5.07 -5.86 25.74
CA PHE A 76 5.67 -5.94 24.41
C PHE A 76 4.68 -6.50 23.37
N ASP A 77 3.88 -7.51 23.72
CA ASP A 77 2.84 -8.07 22.84
C ASP A 77 1.75 -7.03 22.53
N LEU A 78 1.33 -6.23 23.52
CA LEU A 78 0.39 -5.11 23.30
C LEU A 78 0.96 -4.05 22.35
N ILE A 79 2.24 -3.68 22.53
CA ILE A 79 2.91 -2.71 21.65
C ILE A 79 2.97 -3.23 20.21
N ILE A 80 3.32 -4.51 20.03
CA ILE A 80 3.34 -5.14 18.71
C ILE A 80 1.96 -5.18 18.06
N LEU A 81 0.92 -5.45 18.84
CA LEU A 81 -0.46 -5.48 18.36
C LEU A 81 -0.86 -4.08 17.85
N ILE A 82 -0.58 -3.04 18.65
CA ILE A 82 -0.86 -1.64 18.30
C ILE A 82 -0.04 -1.21 17.08
N LEU A 83 1.27 -1.46 17.07
CA LEU A 83 2.14 -1.11 15.96
C LEU A 83 1.76 -1.84 14.68
N GLY A 84 1.51 -3.14 14.74
CA GLY A 84 1.04 -3.93 13.61
C GLY A 84 -0.22 -3.33 13.02
N PHE A 85 -1.22 -3.04 13.87
CA PHE A 85 -2.47 -2.41 13.43
C PHE A 85 -2.26 -1.02 12.81
N CYS A 86 -1.49 -0.14 13.44
CA CYS A 86 -1.15 1.19 12.92
C CYS A 86 -0.47 1.10 11.55
N PHE A 87 0.50 0.20 11.39
CA PHE A 87 1.21 0.01 10.13
C PHE A 87 0.33 -0.62 9.06
N GLY A 88 -0.55 -1.54 9.43
CA GLY A 88 -1.57 -2.07 8.54
C GLY A 88 -2.48 -0.96 8.02
N MET A 89 -2.90 -0.02 8.87
CA MET A 89 -3.69 1.14 8.45
C MET A 89 -2.93 2.07 7.52
N LEU A 90 -1.68 2.44 7.85
CA LEU A 90 -0.83 3.27 6.99
C LEU A 90 -0.66 2.63 5.60
N THR A 91 -0.39 1.33 5.60
CA THR A 91 -0.27 0.51 4.40
C THR A 91 -1.56 0.55 3.57
N CYS A 92 -2.74 0.45 4.20
CA CYS A 92 -4.02 0.60 3.52
C CYS A 92 -4.23 1.99 2.93
N VAL A 93 -3.82 3.06 3.62
CA VAL A 93 -3.93 4.44 3.11
C VAL A 93 -3.08 4.60 1.85
N VAL A 94 -1.81 4.22 1.92
CA VAL A 94 -0.88 4.28 0.79
C VAL A 94 -1.44 3.49 -0.41
N PHE A 95 -1.97 2.28 -0.19
CA PHE A 95 -2.52 1.49 -1.28
C PHE A 95 -3.86 1.96 -1.80
N ARG A 96 -4.71 2.56 -0.97
CA ARG A 96 -5.98 3.13 -1.41
C ARG A 96 -5.76 4.23 -2.45
N ASP A 97 -4.75 5.06 -2.22
CA ASP A 97 -4.42 6.17 -3.12
C ASP A 97 -3.78 5.66 -4.43
N LEU A 98 -3.16 4.47 -4.39
CA LEU A 98 -2.55 3.79 -5.54
C LEU A 98 -3.51 2.86 -6.32
N GLU A 99 -4.67 2.51 -5.77
CA GLU A 99 -5.61 1.54 -6.35
C GLU A 99 -6.24 2.01 -7.68
N HIS A 100 -6.28 3.32 -7.91
CA HIS A 100 -6.75 3.89 -9.18
C HIS A 100 -5.84 3.58 -10.37
N LEU A 101 -4.65 3.02 -10.14
CA LEU A 101 -3.59 2.95 -11.14
C LEU A 101 -3.64 1.70 -12.02
N GLU A 102 -4.00 0.51 -11.51
CA GLU A 102 -4.23 -0.67 -12.37
C GLU A 102 -4.78 -1.89 -11.60
N LYS A 103 -5.74 -2.62 -12.18
CA LYS A 103 -6.37 -3.81 -11.55
C LYS A 103 -5.38 -4.95 -11.25
N LYS A 104 -4.30 -5.09 -12.04
CA LYS A 104 -3.27 -6.12 -11.83
C LYS A 104 -2.48 -5.91 -10.55
N HIS A 105 -2.25 -4.66 -10.14
CA HIS A 105 -1.49 -4.36 -8.92
C HIS A 105 -2.22 -4.78 -7.65
N ARG A 106 -3.56 -4.86 -7.66
CA ARG A 106 -4.34 -5.30 -6.48
C ARG A 106 -3.96 -6.70 -6.01
N MET A 107 -3.78 -7.66 -6.93
CA MET A 107 -3.41 -9.03 -6.58
C MET A 107 -1.95 -9.12 -6.10
N PHE A 108 -1.05 -8.35 -6.69
CA PHE A 108 0.33 -8.27 -6.25
C PHE A 108 0.41 -7.74 -4.81
N LEU A 109 -0.35 -6.69 -4.50
CA LEU A 109 -0.41 -6.10 -3.16
C LEU A 109 -0.98 -7.07 -2.12
N LEU A 110 -2.00 -7.86 -2.47
CA LEU A 110 -2.58 -8.87 -1.59
C LEU A 110 -1.54 -9.88 -1.09
N PHE A 111 -0.56 -10.23 -1.93
CA PHE A 111 0.48 -11.21 -1.60
C PHE A 111 1.71 -10.56 -0.94
N VAL A 112 2.19 -9.45 -1.49
CA VAL A 112 3.46 -8.86 -1.08
C VAL A 112 3.39 -8.25 0.32
N VAL A 113 2.24 -7.69 0.69
CA VAL A 113 2.03 -7.02 1.97
C VAL A 113 2.16 -7.98 3.17
N PRO A 114 1.49 -9.15 3.19
CA PRO A 114 1.75 -10.19 4.20
C PRO A 114 3.20 -10.66 4.23
N VAL A 115 3.82 -10.84 3.05
CA VAL A 115 5.20 -11.32 2.95
C VAL A 115 6.18 -10.33 3.58
N ILE A 116 6.01 -9.03 3.32
CA ILE A 116 6.85 -7.98 3.92
C ILE A 116 6.71 -7.99 5.45
N ALA A 117 5.49 -8.06 5.97
CA ALA A 117 5.27 -8.09 7.42
C ALA A 117 5.95 -9.29 8.08
N LEU A 118 5.86 -10.47 7.44
CA LEU A 118 6.46 -11.70 7.94
C LEU A 118 7.99 -11.66 7.87
N VAL A 119 8.56 -11.24 6.73
CA VAL A 119 10.01 -11.10 6.56
C VAL A 119 10.58 -10.08 7.54
N ASN A 120 9.88 -8.98 7.78
CA ASN A 120 10.33 -7.94 8.69
C ASN A 120 10.47 -8.45 10.13
N LEU A 121 9.43 -9.07 10.71
CA LEU A 121 9.56 -9.59 12.07
C LEU A 121 10.47 -10.80 12.19
N LEU A 122 10.61 -11.61 11.14
CA LEU A 122 11.63 -12.64 11.10
C LEU A 122 13.04 -12.03 11.19
N PHE A 123 13.29 -10.97 10.43
CA PHE A 123 14.55 -10.22 10.48
C PHE A 123 14.81 -9.65 11.88
N VAL A 124 13.81 -9.01 12.51
CA VAL A 124 13.91 -8.52 13.89
C VAL A 124 14.30 -9.61 14.87
N TYR A 125 13.64 -10.76 14.79
CA TYR A 125 13.95 -11.91 15.65
C TYR A 125 15.37 -12.41 15.43
N LEU A 126 15.82 -12.54 14.18
CA LEU A 126 17.18 -12.99 13.86
C LEU A 126 18.24 -12.01 14.39
N VAL A 127 18.01 -10.71 14.21
CA VAL A 127 18.91 -9.67 14.73
C VAL A 127 18.93 -9.72 16.27
N ALA A 128 17.77 -9.78 16.91
CA ALA A 128 17.69 -9.88 18.37
C ALA A 128 18.37 -11.16 18.89
N LYS A 129 18.20 -12.30 18.22
CA LYS A 129 18.90 -13.55 18.56
C LYS A 129 20.41 -13.40 18.48
N ARG A 130 20.94 -12.80 17.40
CA ARG A 130 22.37 -12.56 17.25
C ARG A 130 22.92 -11.63 18.31
N LEU A 131 22.20 -10.55 18.64
CA LEU A 131 22.60 -9.65 19.72
C LEU A 131 22.57 -10.37 21.08
N ASN A 132 21.58 -11.22 21.33
CA ASN A 132 21.53 -11.99 22.57
C ASN A 132 22.70 -12.98 22.70
N GLU A 133 23.11 -13.62 21.60
CA GLU A 133 24.29 -14.51 21.55
C GLU A 133 25.58 -13.71 21.83
N LEU A 134 25.69 -12.49 21.32
CA LEU A 134 26.88 -11.63 21.50
C LEU A 134 26.99 -11.02 22.90
N PHE A 135 25.86 -10.58 23.47
CA PHE A 135 25.83 -9.84 24.73
C PHE A 135 25.37 -10.70 25.93
N ALA A 136 25.03 -11.98 25.72
CA ALA A 136 24.58 -12.93 26.73
C ALA A 136 23.43 -12.40 27.64
N ILE A 137 22.51 -11.61 27.06
CA ILE A 137 21.49 -10.84 27.80
C ILE A 137 20.41 -11.77 28.42
N GLY A 138 20.33 -13.04 28.01
CA GLY A 138 19.54 -14.09 28.67
C GLY A 138 18.01 -13.93 28.58
N ALA A 139 17.51 -12.81 28.05
CA ALA A 139 16.10 -12.43 28.08
C ALA A 139 15.36 -12.68 26.75
N LEU A 140 15.91 -13.48 25.83
CA LEU A 140 15.25 -13.72 24.55
C LEU A 140 14.03 -14.64 24.70
N ARG A 141 12.92 -14.28 24.05
CA ARG A 141 11.71 -15.09 24.03
C ARG A 141 11.98 -16.45 23.38
N GLU A 142 11.63 -17.53 24.09
CA GLU A 142 11.78 -18.90 23.61
C GLU A 142 10.96 -19.18 22.34
N ASN A 143 9.74 -18.63 22.26
CA ASN A 143 8.83 -18.83 21.14
C ASN A 143 8.54 -17.53 20.38
N PRO A 144 9.25 -17.25 19.26
CA PRO A 144 9.03 -16.05 18.44
C PRO A 144 7.77 -16.13 17.59
N PHE A 145 7.19 -17.32 17.37
CA PHE A 145 6.05 -17.50 16.47
C PHE A 145 4.81 -16.78 16.97
N ILE A 146 4.61 -16.71 18.29
CA ILE A 146 3.49 -15.99 18.91
C ILE A 146 3.58 -14.50 18.53
N MET A 147 4.74 -13.90 18.75
CA MET A 147 5.01 -12.51 18.41
C MET A 147 4.77 -12.23 16.92
N ILE A 148 5.30 -13.08 16.04
CA ILE A 148 5.14 -12.96 14.59
C ILE A 148 3.67 -13.06 14.21
N SER A 149 2.95 -14.04 14.76
CA SER A 149 1.53 -14.25 14.45
C SER A 149 0.66 -13.08 14.90
N LEU A 150 0.92 -12.50 16.09
CA LEU A 150 0.21 -11.33 16.59
C LEU A 150 0.42 -10.13 15.67
N TYR A 151 1.68 -9.83 15.33
CA TYR A 151 1.99 -8.72 14.44
C TYR A 151 1.35 -8.87 13.06
N VAL A 152 1.52 -10.04 12.43
CA VAL A 152 0.98 -10.31 11.10
C VAL A 152 -0.55 -10.26 11.11
N ALA A 153 -1.20 -10.83 12.13
CA ALA A 153 -2.65 -10.76 12.28
C ALA A 153 -3.13 -9.31 12.44
N SER A 154 -2.51 -8.53 13.31
CA SER A 154 -2.85 -7.12 13.53
C SER A 154 -2.59 -6.24 12.31
N PHE A 155 -1.50 -6.50 11.59
CA PHE A 155 -1.14 -5.79 10.37
C PHE A 155 -2.08 -6.10 9.21
N LEU A 156 -2.52 -7.35 9.08
CA LEU A 156 -3.48 -7.76 8.06
C LEU A 156 -4.93 -7.37 8.41
N ALA A 157 -5.28 -7.24 9.68
CA ALA A 157 -6.63 -6.90 10.12
C ALA A 157 -7.27 -5.69 9.38
N PRO A 158 -6.64 -4.51 9.31
CA PRO A 158 -7.22 -3.37 8.60
C PRO A 158 -7.34 -3.62 7.09
N TYR A 159 -6.43 -4.40 6.50
CA TYR A 159 -6.45 -4.73 5.08
C TYR A 159 -7.57 -5.72 4.74
N VAL A 160 -7.77 -6.76 5.56
CA VAL A 160 -8.88 -7.71 5.43
C VAL A 160 -10.22 -6.99 5.62
N TYR A 161 -10.32 -6.12 6.63
CA TYR A 161 -11.50 -5.28 6.84
C TYR A 161 -11.81 -4.45 5.58
N TRP A 162 -10.81 -3.76 5.04
CA TRP A 162 -10.97 -3.00 3.81
C TRP A 162 -11.40 -3.86 2.62
N LEU A 163 -10.83 -5.07 2.46
CA LEU A 163 -11.16 -5.98 1.36
C LEU A 163 -12.61 -6.48 1.42
N VAL A 164 -13.08 -6.85 2.61
CA VAL A 164 -14.43 -7.41 2.82
C VAL A 164 -15.50 -6.33 2.69
N PHE A 165 -15.34 -5.18 3.37
CA PHE A 165 -16.38 -4.15 3.44
C PHE A 165 -16.43 -3.25 2.20
N ARG A 166 -15.40 -3.23 1.35
CA ARG A 166 -15.40 -2.43 0.12
C ARG A 166 -16.01 -3.15 -1.08
N LYS A 167 -16.11 -4.48 -1.07
CA LYS A 167 -16.71 -5.25 -2.18
C LYS A 167 -18.24 -5.06 -2.31
N GLY A 168 -18.86 -4.35 -1.35
CA GLY A 168 -20.30 -4.05 -1.32
C GLY A 168 -20.72 -2.67 -1.84
N ARG A 169 -19.83 -1.87 -2.46
CA ARG A 169 -20.17 -0.58 -3.10
C ARG A 169 -19.50 -0.45 -4.47
#